data_AF-A0A7S1A153-F1
#
_entry.id   AF-A0A7S1A153-F1
#
_cell.length_a   1.000
_cell.length_b   1.000
_cell.length_c   1.000
_cell.angle_alpha   90.00
_cell.angle_beta   90.00
_cell.angle_gamma   90.00
#
_symmetry.space_group_name_H-M   'P 1'
#
loop_
_entity.id
_entity.type
_entity.pdbx_description
1 polymer ?
#
loop_
_entity_poly.entity_id
_entity_poly.type
_entity_poly.pdbx_seq_one_letter_code
_entity_poly.pdbx_strand_id
1 'polypeptide(L)'
;RFERRGGLVRPPCSIDGRTCVLATLGECGDRKCGNYRLNAGTCDVRPSFLEFCVKHIMALDVRDLVYCSVGSGRLLFDWELLERLRQDGVRFRAIQLVDKDYGPRGRTDAKDAQRTFAGWFHDFACPFRSFASVSDLEGWVKWSGEAAHVLLDCDAVGARKRIDAAAFRSAALRTGGVCLVLSNPAKRTAIVKRGDLAVSSSLELVVQQHFNKSTGEWSERRPSTSPERKARKRSRGRSARRRSRERSRRRSRRR
;
A
#
# COMPACT_ATOMS: atom_id res chain seq x y z
N ARG A 1 2.96 11.49 20.04
CA ARG A 1 4.34 11.07 19.68
C ARG A 1 4.33 9.57 19.36
N PHE A 2 4.88 9.14 18.23
CA PHE A 2 4.99 7.72 17.87
C PHE A 2 6.25 7.07 18.49
N GLU A 3 6.22 5.76 18.70
CA GLU A 3 7.34 4.98 19.23
C GLU A 3 7.52 3.64 18.51
N ARG A 4 8.72 3.04 18.62
CA ARG A 4 8.98 1.72 18.05
C ARG A 4 8.78 0.64 19.10
N ARG A 5 7.79 -0.24 18.90
CA ARG A 5 7.43 -1.33 19.82
C ARG A 5 7.08 -2.61 19.05
N GLY A 6 7.67 -3.74 19.43
CA GLY A 6 7.45 -5.03 18.75
C GLY A 6 7.86 -5.04 17.27
N GLY A 7 8.89 -4.27 16.91
CA GLY A 7 9.35 -4.17 15.51
C GLY A 7 8.47 -3.30 14.59
N LEU A 8 7.49 -2.58 15.14
CA LEU A 8 6.60 -1.67 14.42
C LEU A 8 6.72 -0.25 14.95
N VAL A 9 6.36 0.74 14.15
CA VAL A 9 6.07 2.10 14.65
C VAL A 9 4.60 2.15 15.06
N ARG A 10 4.31 2.64 16.26
CA ARG A 10 2.97 2.61 16.88
C ARG A 10 2.68 3.91 17.63
N PRO A 11 1.39 4.23 17.87
CA PRO A 11 1.01 5.21 18.89
C PRO A 11 1.56 4.81 20.28
N PRO A 12 1.70 5.79 21.20
CA PRO A 12 2.15 5.51 22.56
C PRO A 12 1.10 4.65 23.27
N CYS A 13 1.50 3.87 24.28
CA CYS A 13 0.54 3.06 25.05
C CYS A 13 -0.44 3.92 25.86
N SER A 14 -0.05 5.14 26.20
CA SER A 14 -0.86 6.10 26.96
C SER A 14 -0.72 7.52 26.43
N ILE A 15 -1.81 8.28 26.51
CA ILE A 15 -1.88 9.72 26.22
C ILE A 15 -2.49 10.38 27.46
N ASP A 16 -1.77 11.32 28.08
CA ASP A 16 -2.20 12.06 29.28
C ASP A 16 -2.69 11.16 30.42
N GLY A 17 -1.94 10.08 30.69
CA GLY A 17 -2.24 9.10 31.75
C GLY A 17 -3.36 8.11 31.41
N ARG A 18 -4.00 8.22 30.23
CA ARG A 18 -5.06 7.31 29.77
C ARG A 18 -4.53 6.32 28.74
N THR A 19 -5.03 5.09 28.76
CA THR A 19 -4.68 4.08 27.75
C THR A 19 -5.08 4.54 26.36
N CYS A 20 -4.12 4.50 25.43
CA CYS A 20 -4.37 4.83 24.02
C CYS A 20 -5.04 3.65 23.32
N VAL A 21 -6.30 3.83 22.93
CA VAL A 21 -7.08 2.78 22.23
C VAL A 21 -6.47 2.37 20.90
N LEU A 22 -5.64 3.23 20.30
CA LEU A 22 -4.95 3.00 19.02
C LEU A 22 -3.58 2.35 19.16
N ALA A 23 -3.13 2.03 20.39
CA ALA A 23 -1.79 1.47 20.63
C ALA A 23 -1.56 0.12 19.92
N THR A 24 -2.62 -0.61 19.58
CA THR A 24 -2.57 -1.88 18.84
C THR A 24 -2.35 -1.69 17.34
N LEU A 25 -2.60 -0.49 16.80
CA LEU A 25 -2.28 -0.15 15.42
C LEU A 25 -0.78 0.04 15.25
N GLY A 26 -0.30 -0.07 14.01
CA GLY A 26 1.08 0.25 13.68
C GLY A 26 1.37 0.34 12.19
N GLU A 27 2.64 0.48 11.89
CA GLU A 27 3.18 0.48 10.53
C GLU A 27 4.60 -0.11 10.51
N CYS A 28 5.23 -0.14 9.33
CA CYS A 28 6.56 -0.72 9.15
C CYS A 28 7.60 -0.10 10.10
N GLY A 29 8.16 -0.91 11.01
CA GLY A 29 9.22 -0.51 11.94
C GLY A 29 10.64 -0.88 11.50
N ASP A 30 10.84 -1.23 10.23
CA ASP A 30 12.16 -1.44 9.65
C ASP A 30 12.86 -0.09 9.45
N ARG A 31 13.96 0.12 10.18
CA ARG A 31 14.77 1.34 10.15
C ARG A 31 15.42 1.60 8.78
N LYS A 32 15.53 0.57 7.94
CA LYS A 32 16.05 0.67 6.56
C LYS A 32 14.96 0.98 5.54
N CYS A 33 13.68 0.97 5.94
CA CYS A 33 12.58 1.33 5.06
C CYS A 33 12.67 2.81 4.68
N GLY A 34 12.51 3.12 3.39
CA GLY A 34 12.41 4.50 2.92
C GLY A 34 11.20 5.26 3.46
N ASN A 35 10.22 4.55 4.00
CA ASN A 35 8.98 5.07 4.57
C ASN A 35 8.97 5.01 6.12
N TYR A 36 10.13 4.85 6.76
CA TYR A 36 10.22 4.73 8.21
C TYR A 36 9.99 6.11 8.87
N ARG A 37 8.87 6.25 9.58
CA ARG A 37 8.39 7.53 10.14
C ARG A 37 9.32 8.15 11.19
N LEU A 38 10.06 7.33 11.94
CA LEU A 38 10.92 7.83 13.02
C LEU A 38 12.34 8.20 12.56
N ASN A 39 12.64 8.16 11.27
CA ASN A 39 13.92 8.66 10.75
C ASN A 39 13.77 10.13 10.34
N ALA A 40 14.65 10.99 10.85
CA ALA A 40 14.62 12.43 10.61
C ALA A 40 14.63 12.80 9.12
N GLY A 41 15.35 12.06 8.27
CA GLY A 41 15.39 12.31 6.84
C GLY A 41 14.21 11.73 6.05
N THR A 42 13.26 11.05 6.69
CA THR A 42 12.07 10.46 6.03
C THR A 42 10.79 10.60 6.85
N CYS A 43 10.81 11.41 7.92
CA CYS A 43 9.68 11.54 8.84
C CYS A 43 8.44 12.14 8.16
N ASP A 44 8.65 12.96 7.12
CA ASP A 44 7.59 13.60 6.34
C ASP A 44 7.01 12.70 5.22
N VAL A 45 7.64 11.57 4.89
CA VAL A 45 7.19 10.72 3.75
C VAL A 45 5.75 10.25 3.91
N ARG A 46 5.34 9.86 5.13
CA ARG A 46 3.98 9.39 5.39
C ARG A 46 2.98 10.53 5.56
N PRO A 47 3.24 11.57 6.38
CA PRO A 47 2.40 12.76 6.42
C PRO A 47 2.12 13.35 5.03
N SER A 48 3.15 13.52 4.20
CA SER A 48 2.93 14.04 2.84
C SER A 48 2.17 13.06 1.94
N PHE A 49 2.35 11.75 2.13
CA PHE A 49 1.61 10.74 1.38
C PHE A 49 0.13 10.68 1.82
N LEU A 50 -0.15 10.95 3.10
CA LEU A 50 -1.51 11.13 3.61
C LEU A 50 -2.19 12.29 2.89
N GLU A 51 -1.55 13.47 2.85
CA GLU A 51 -2.07 14.64 2.11
C GLU A 51 -2.27 14.36 0.63
N PHE A 52 -1.33 13.63 0.01
CA PHE A 52 -1.45 13.16 -1.36
C PHE A 52 -2.68 12.27 -1.56
N CYS A 53 -2.94 11.33 -0.64
CA CYS A 53 -4.11 10.47 -0.70
C CYS A 53 -5.40 11.27 -0.57
N VAL A 54 -5.50 12.14 0.45
CA VAL A 54 -6.68 12.97 0.68
C VAL A 54 -7.00 13.80 -0.56
N LYS A 55 -6.01 14.51 -1.12
CA LYS A 55 -6.18 15.30 -2.35
C LYS A 55 -6.79 14.48 -3.48
N HIS A 56 -6.25 13.28 -3.75
CA HIS A 56 -6.73 12.45 -4.84
C HIS A 56 -8.10 11.83 -4.59
N ILE A 57 -8.43 11.52 -3.34
CA ILE A 57 -9.73 10.95 -2.97
C ILE A 57 -10.83 12.01 -3.03
N MET A 58 -10.57 13.21 -2.52
CA MET A 58 -11.52 14.32 -2.55
C MET A 58 -11.84 14.75 -3.99
N ALA A 59 -10.89 14.62 -4.92
CA ALA A 59 -11.11 14.90 -6.34
C ALA A 59 -12.05 13.90 -7.04
N LEU A 60 -12.44 12.79 -6.40
CA LEU A 60 -13.43 11.85 -6.95
C LEU A 60 -14.86 12.39 -6.86
N ASP A 61 -15.13 13.36 -5.97
CA ASP A 61 -16.48 13.89 -5.69
C ASP A 61 -17.51 12.80 -5.36
N VAL A 62 -17.13 11.86 -4.49
CA VAL A 62 -17.97 10.74 -4.07
C VAL A 62 -18.44 10.93 -2.64
N ARG A 63 -19.76 10.87 -2.41
CA ARG A 63 -20.35 11.04 -1.09
C ARG A 63 -20.28 9.78 -0.23
N ASP A 64 -20.41 8.61 -0.86
CA ASP A 64 -20.47 7.30 -0.20
C ASP A 64 -19.37 6.37 -0.74
N LEU A 65 -18.24 6.37 -0.04
CA LEU A 65 -17.00 5.79 -0.50
C LEU A 65 -16.87 4.30 -0.09
N VAL A 66 -16.46 3.47 -1.04
CA VAL A 66 -15.97 2.10 -0.79
C VAL A 66 -14.46 2.14 -0.80
N TYR A 67 -13.87 1.92 0.37
CA TYR A 67 -12.43 1.94 0.57
C TYR A 67 -11.90 0.52 0.59
N CYS A 68 -10.82 0.25 -0.14
CA CYS A 68 -10.10 -1.01 -0.10
C CYS A 68 -8.63 -0.77 0.23
N SER A 69 -8.03 -1.61 1.07
CA SER A 69 -6.59 -1.57 1.38
C SER A 69 -5.95 -2.94 1.33
N VAL A 70 -4.77 -3.04 0.72
CA VAL A 70 -3.99 -4.28 0.56
C VAL A 70 -2.69 -4.22 1.36
N GLY A 71 -2.35 -5.33 2.00
CA GLY A 71 -1.20 -5.41 2.91
C GLY A 71 -1.47 -4.69 4.22
N SER A 72 -2.74 -4.63 4.60
CA SER A 72 -3.26 -3.74 5.64
C SER A 72 -3.06 -4.27 7.05
N GLY A 73 -2.29 -5.33 7.31
CA GLY A 73 -2.26 -6.02 8.60
C GLY A 73 -1.82 -5.23 9.84
N ARG A 74 -1.51 -3.92 9.74
CA ARG A 74 -1.15 -3.03 10.86
C ARG A 74 -2.00 -1.76 10.99
N LEU A 75 -2.69 -1.34 9.93
CA LEU A 75 -3.76 -0.33 9.88
C LEU A 75 -3.52 1.09 10.44
N LEU A 76 -2.31 1.48 10.87
CA LEU A 76 -2.11 2.84 11.39
C LEU A 76 -2.31 3.91 10.32
N PHE A 77 -1.71 3.72 9.14
CA PHE A 77 -1.85 4.68 8.04
C PHE A 77 -3.28 4.72 7.50
N ASP A 78 -3.93 3.55 7.39
CA ASP A 78 -5.35 3.46 7.03
C ASP A 78 -6.22 4.26 8.01
N TRP A 79 -5.94 4.17 9.31
CA TRP A 79 -6.67 4.92 10.33
C TRP A 79 -6.48 6.42 10.18
N GLU A 80 -5.24 6.90 10.01
CA GLU A 80 -4.96 8.32 9.76
C GLU A 80 -5.71 8.83 8.52
N LEU A 81 -5.72 8.05 7.44
CA LEU A 81 -6.39 8.41 6.18
C LEU A 81 -7.91 8.47 6.32
N LEU A 82 -8.53 7.42 6.86
CA LEU A 82 -9.99 7.37 6.97
C LEU A 82 -10.52 8.40 7.99
N GLU A 83 -9.79 8.62 9.09
CA GLU A 83 -10.15 9.64 10.07
C GLU A 83 -10.07 11.05 9.46
N ARG A 84 -9.02 11.34 8.67
CA ARG A 84 -8.89 12.63 7.98
C ARG A 84 -10.02 12.87 6.97
N LEU A 85 -10.33 11.88 6.14
CA LEU A 85 -11.44 11.95 5.17
C LEU A 85 -12.80 12.12 5.86
N ARG A 86 -13.01 11.44 7.00
CA ARG A 86 -14.22 11.57 7.81
C ARG A 86 -14.40 12.99 8.34
N GLN A 87 -13.31 13.59 8.84
CA GLN A 87 -13.31 14.99 9.30
C GLN A 87 -13.63 15.96 8.16
N ASP A 88 -13.26 15.61 6.93
CA ASP A 88 -13.62 16.37 5.72
C ASP A 88 -15.02 16.01 5.14
N GLY A 89 -15.84 15.26 5.89
CA GLY A 89 -17.24 14.98 5.56
C GLY A 89 -17.48 13.77 4.65
N VAL A 90 -16.46 12.96 4.35
CA VAL A 90 -16.61 11.74 3.55
C VAL A 90 -17.32 10.66 4.37
N ARG A 91 -18.36 10.04 3.80
CA ARG A 91 -19.02 8.86 4.38
C ARG A 91 -18.48 7.59 3.75
N PHE A 92 -18.35 6.54 4.55
CA PHE A 92 -17.87 5.24 4.09
C PHE A 92 -19.03 4.26 3.95
N ARG A 93 -19.31 3.86 2.72
CA ARG A 93 -20.28 2.79 2.42
C ARG A 93 -19.75 1.42 2.83
N ALA A 94 -18.47 1.17 2.67
CA ALA A 94 -17.82 -0.08 3.07
C ALA A 94 -16.31 0.09 3.17
N ILE A 95 -15.69 -0.68 4.08
CA ILE A 95 -14.24 -0.79 4.22
C ILE A 95 -13.84 -2.24 4.00
N GLN A 96 -12.98 -2.46 3.01
CA GLN A 96 -12.51 -3.76 2.56
C GLN A 96 -11.00 -3.87 2.85
N LEU A 97 -10.60 -4.84 3.66
CA LEU A 97 -9.21 -5.02 4.08
C LEU A 97 -8.67 -6.35 3.55
N VAL A 98 -7.51 -6.33 2.90
CA VAL A 98 -6.86 -7.54 2.38
C VAL A 98 -5.50 -7.73 3.03
N ASP A 99 -5.36 -8.79 3.80
CA ASP A 99 -4.08 -9.25 4.33
C ASP A 99 -4.11 -10.76 4.60
N LYS A 100 -3.01 -11.44 4.25
CA LYS A 100 -2.84 -12.88 4.54
C LYS A 100 -2.98 -13.20 6.03
N ASP A 101 -2.70 -12.23 6.89
CA ASP A 101 -2.73 -12.39 8.34
C ASP A 101 -4.15 -12.28 8.92
N TYR A 102 -5.19 -12.09 8.09
CA TYR A 102 -6.59 -12.19 8.53
C TYR A 102 -7.14 -13.62 8.50
N GLY A 103 -6.43 -14.56 7.86
CA GLY A 103 -6.83 -15.97 7.81
C GLY A 103 -6.69 -16.72 9.15
N PRO A 104 -7.09 -18.00 9.20
CA PRO A 104 -7.02 -18.82 10.41
C PRO A 104 -5.63 -18.85 11.05
N ARG A 105 -4.58 -18.95 10.23
CA ARG A 105 -3.17 -18.97 10.65
C ARG A 105 -2.51 -17.59 10.71
N GLY A 106 -3.30 -16.54 10.65
CA GLY A 106 -2.83 -15.17 10.68
C GLY A 106 -2.27 -14.75 12.04
N ARG A 107 -1.39 -13.74 12.04
CA ARG A 107 -0.73 -13.24 13.25
C ARG A 107 -1.75 -12.56 14.19
N THR A 108 -1.64 -12.85 15.48
CA THR A 108 -2.53 -12.28 16.52
C THR A 108 -2.54 -10.76 16.49
N ASP A 109 -1.37 -10.14 16.38
CA ASP A 109 -1.24 -8.68 16.37
C ASP A 109 -1.86 -8.01 15.13
N ALA A 110 -2.02 -8.72 14.01
CA ALA A 110 -2.76 -8.22 12.85
C ALA A 110 -4.27 -8.29 13.07
N LYS A 111 -4.75 -9.38 13.68
CA LYS A 111 -6.16 -9.54 14.07
C LYS A 111 -6.57 -8.53 15.15
N ASP A 112 -5.69 -8.24 16.10
CA ASP A 112 -5.94 -7.23 17.12
C ASP A 112 -6.00 -5.82 16.53
N ALA A 113 -5.07 -5.48 15.63
CA ALA A 113 -5.12 -4.22 14.90
C ALA A 113 -6.43 -4.09 14.10
N GLN A 114 -6.86 -5.15 13.42
CA GLN A 114 -8.12 -5.22 12.68
C GLN A 114 -9.33 -5.01 13.58
N ARG A 115 -9.40 -5.66 14.75
CA ARG A 115 -10.50 -5.48 15.70
C ARG A 115 -10.55 -4.07 16.25
N THR A 116 -9.40 -3.51 16.64
CA THR A 116 -9.32 -2.12 17.11
C THR A 116 -9.76 -1.15 16.02
N PHE A 117 -9.31 -1.36 14.78
CA PHE A 117 -9.68 -0.54 13.65
C PHE A 117 -11.17 -0.62 13.34
N ALA A 118 -11.76 -1.81 13.27
CA ALA A 118 -13.20 -1.98 13.05
C ALA A 118 -14.02 -1.38 14.20
N GLY A 119 -13.58 -1.55 15.45
CA GLY A 119 -14.22 -0.97 16.63
C GLY A 119 -14.21 0.56 16.61
N TRP A 120 -13.13 1.20 16.13
CA TRP A 120 -13.06 2.65 15.99
C TRP A 120 -14.14 3.22 15.05
N PHE A 121 -14.49 2.47 14.01
CA PHE A 121 -15.44 2.92 12.99
C PHE A 121 -16.84 2.31 13.13
N HIS A 122 -17.09 1.54 14.18
CA HIS A 122 -18.36 0.83 14.41
C HIS A 122 -19.55 1.79 14.44
N ASP A 123 -19.41 2.93 15.12
CA ASP A 123 -20.50 3.87 15.37
C ASP A 123 -20.98 4.62 14.11
N PHE A 124 -20.27 4.46 12.99
CA PHE A 124 -20.61 5.11 11.72
C PHE A 124 -21.41 4.23 10.77
N ALA A 125 -21.93 3.08 11.25
CA ALA A 125 -22.68 2.11 10.45
C ALA A 125 -21.94 1.70 9.15
N CYS A 126 -20.61 1.64 9.20
CA CYS A 126 -19.76 1.27 8.08
C CYS A 126 -19.47 -0.24 8.11
N PRO A 127 -19.94 -1.04 7.14
CA PRO A 127 -19.62 -2.45 7.05
C PRO A 127 -18.12 -2.69 6.82
N PHE A 128 -17.52 -3.50 7.69
CA PHE A 128 -16.14 -3.98 7.55
C PHE A 128 -16.10 -5.36 6.94
N ARG A 129 -15.27 -5.52 5.90
CA ARG A 129 -14.97 -6.81 5.28
C ARG A 129 -13.49 -7.04 5.29
N SER A 130 -13.10 -8.27 5.54
CA SER A 130 -11.70 -8.64 5.57
C SER A 130 -11.47 -9.95 4.84
N PHE A 131 -10.45 -9.94 4.01
CA PHE A 131 -10.13 -11.00 3.08
C PHE A 131 -8.71 -11.48 3.35
N ALA A 132 -8.53 -12.80 3.41
CA ALA A 132 -7.23 -13.41 3.59
C ALA A 132 -6.38 -13.34 2.31
N SER A 133 -7.01 -13.14 1.15
CA SER A 133 -6.32 -13.04 -0.13
C SER A 133 -6.98 -12.04 -1.07
N VAL A 134 -6.23 -11.61 -2.09
CA VAL A 134 -6.79 -10.79 -3.17
C VAL A 134 -7.84 -11.54 -3.98
N SER A 135 -7.71 -12.87 -4.09
CA SER A 135 -8.64 -13.71 -4.85
C SER A 135 -10.00 -13.78 -4.16
N ASP A 136 -10.03 -13.81 -2.82
CA ASP A 136 -11.27 -13.75 -2.05
C ASP A 136 -11.99 -12.41 -2.27
N LEU A 137 -11.23 -11.30 -2.29
CA LEU A 137 -11.79 -9.98 -2.60
C LEU A 137 -12.30 -9.93 -4.05
N GLU A 138 -11.55 -10.43 -5.02
CA GLU A 138 -11.98 -10.47 -6.43
C GLU A 138 -13.27 -11.29 -6.60
N GLY A 139 -13.38 -12.44 -5.92
CA GLY A 139 -14.60 -13.23 -5.86
C GLY A 139 -15.77 -12.46 -5.26
N TRP A 140 -15.53 -11.75 -4.16
CA TRP A 140 -16.52 -10.88 -3.52
C TRP A 140 -17.00 -9.76 -4.45
N VAL A 141 -16.08 -9.05 -5.10
CA VAL A 141 -16.41 -7.97 -6.04
C VAL A 141 -17.21 -8.51 -7.22
N LYS A 142 -16.83 -9.67 -7.76
CA LYS A 142 -17.56 -10.34 -8.85
C LYS A 142 -18.98 -10.73 -8.44
N TRP A 143 -19.16 -11.21 -7.22
CA TRP A 143 -20.47 -11.64 -6.70
C TRP A 143 -21.37 -10.47 -6.29
N SER A 144 -20.82 -9.47 -5.59
CA SER A 144 -21.60 -8.37 -5.00
C SER A 144 -21.70 -7.13 -5.89
N GLY A 145 -20.79 -6.97 -6.85
CA GLY A 145 -20.61 -5.72 -7.61
C GLY A 145 -19.98 -4.58 -6.79
N GLU A 146 -19.58 -4.82 -5.53
CA GLU A 146 -19.06 -3.80 -4.61
C GLU A 146 -17.58 -3.49 -4.87
N ALA A 147 -17.27 -2.95 -6.05
CA ALA A 147 -15.93 -2.50 -6.40
C ALA A 147 -15.54 -1.20 -5.67
N ALA A 148 -14.26 -1.06 -5.35
CA ALA A 148 -13.73 0.04 -4.55
C ALA A 148 -13.61 1.35 -5.36
N HIS A 149 -13.91 2.47 -4.71
CA HIS A 149 -13.59 3.81 -5.24
C HIS A 149 -12.12 4.14 -5.01
N VAL A 150 -11.58 3.67 -3.88
CA VAL A 150 -10.21 3.90 -3.47
C VAL A 150 -9.57 2.57 -3.16
N LEU A 151 -8.41 2.33 -3.74
CA LEU A 151 -7.55 1.17 -3.44
C LEU A 151 -6.20 1.65 -2.91
N LEU A 152 -5.96 1.49 -1.61
CA LEU A 152 -4.68 1.79 -0.99
C LEU A 152 -3.73 0.58 -1.04
N ASP A 153 -2.50 0.84 -1.49
CA ASP A 153 -1.39 -0.11 -1.51
C ASP A 153 -0.21 0.53 -0.77
N CYS A 154 -0.27 0.51 0.57
CA CYS A 154 0.74 1.08 1.46
C CYS A 154 1.52 -0.05 2.14
N ASP A 155 2.85 -0.08 1.96
CA ASP A 155 3.74 -1.11 2.49
C ASP A 155 3.44 -2.57 2.08
N ALA A 156 2.59 -2.79 1.08
CA ALA A 156 2.16 -4.12 0.62
C ALA A 156 3.20 -4.88 -0.22
N VAL A 157 4.51 -4.71 0.04
CA VAL A 157 5.60 -5.35 -0.72
C VAL A 157 5.44 -6.87 -0.79
N GLY A 158 4.98 -7.50 0.30
CA GLY A 158 4.73 -8.93 0.37
C GLY A 158 3.58 -9.37 -0.54
N ALA A 159 2.47 -8.63 -0.55
CA ALA A 159 1.31 -8.90 -1.38
C ALA A 159 1.64 -8.75 -2.87
N ARG A 160 2.29 -7.64 -3.26
CA ARG A 160 2.67 -7.35 -4.66
C ARG A 160 3.56 -8.42 -5.32
N LYS A 161 4.33 -9.17 -4.54
CA LYS A 161 5.19 -10.24 -5.08
C LYS A 161 4.41 -11.50 -5.48
N ARG A 162 3.16 -11.62 -5.05
CA ARG A 162 2.35 -12.84 -5.19
C ARG A 162 1.15 -12.66 -6.12
N ILE A 163 0.95 -11.45 -6.64
CA ILE A 163 -0.24 -11.08 -7.41
C ILE A 163 0.17 -10.35 -8.69
N ASP A 164 -0.64 -10.49 -9.73
CA ASP A 164 -0.61 -9.53 -10.83
C ASP A 164 -1.29 -8.24 -10.35
N ALA A 165 -0.48 -7.26 -9.96
CA ALA A 165 -0.98 -6.01 -9.41
C ALA A 165 -1.84 -5.21 -10.40
N ALA A 166 -1.60 -5.34 -11.72
CA ALA A 166 -2.40 -4.63 -12.70
C ALA A 166 -3.77 -5.28 -12.87
N ALA A 167 -3.81 -6.61 -13.01
CA ALA A 167 -5.07 -7.36 -13.08
C ALA A 167 -5.91 -7.14 -11.82
N PHE A 168 -5.29 -7.27 -10.64
CA PHE A 168 -5.97 -7.05 -9.36
C PHE A 168 -6.55 -5.64 -9.23
N ARG A 169 -5.77 -4.60 -9.55
CA ARG A 169 -6.26 -3.20 -9.49
C ARG A 169 -7.43 -2.99 -10.44
N SER A 170 -7.37 -3.58 -11.64
CA SER A 170 -8.46 -3.50 -12.62
C SER A 170 -9.72 -4.22 -12.11
N ALA A 171 -9.59 -5.35 -11.43
CA ALA A 171 -10.72 -6.09 -10.87
C ALA A 171 -11.32 -5.40 -9.62
N ALA A 172 -10.49 -4.91 -8.71
CA ALA A 172 -10.92 -4.36 -7.42
C ALA A 172 -11.46 -2.92 -7.52
N LEU A 173 -11.00 -2.12 -8.49
CA LEU A 173 -11.48 -0.74 -8.66
C LEU A 173 -12.73 -0.66 -9.53
N ARG A 174 -13.62 0.24 -9.16
CA ARG A 174 -14.66 0.74 -10.06
C ARG A 174 -14.07 1.70 -11.10
N THR A 175 -14.75 1.89 -12.22
CA THR A 175 -14.40 2.94 -13.19
C THR A 175 -14.51 4.32 -12.55
N GLY A 176 -13.53 5.18 -12.81
CA GLY A 176 -13.30 6.45 -12.12
C GLY A 176 -12.55 6.32 -10.79
N GLY A 177 -12.41 5.11 -10.24
CA GLY A 177 -11.72 4.87 -8.97
C GLY A 177 -10.19 5.08 -9.05
N VAL A 178 -9.57 5.34 -7.90
CA VAL A 178 -8.14 5.63 -7.77
C VAL A 178 -7.42 4.57 -6.94
N CYS A 179 -6.29 4.08 -7.43
CA CYS A 179 -5.32 3.32 -6.65
C CYS A 179 -4.17 4.23 -6.22
N LEU A 180 -3.92 4.27 -4.91
CA LEU A 180 -2.89 5.08 -4.28
C LEU A 180 -1.83 4.16 -3.68
N VAL A 181 -0.59 4.31 -4.13
CA VAL A 181 0.49 3.38 -3.79
C VAL A 181 1.61 4.12 -3.08
N LEU A 182 2.05 3.62 -1.93
CA LEU A 182 3.34 3.98 -1.33
C LEU A 182 4.25 2.76 -1.34
N SER A 183 5.38 2.90 -2.04
CA SER A 183 6.34 1.81 -2.22
C SER A 183 7.72 2.19 -1.70
N ASN A 184 8.46 1.20 -1.24
CA ASN A 184 9.83 1.35 -0.80
C ASN A 184 10.79 1.22 -2.01
N PRO A 185 11.72 2.16 -2.23
CA PRO A 185 11.96 3.39 -1.46
C PRO A 185 11.02 4.55 -1.81
N ALA A 186 10.42 5.15 -0.78
CA ALA A 186 9.68 6.43 -0.73
C ALA A 186 9.18 6.95 -2.09
N LYS A 187 8.35 6.14 -2.74
CA LYS A 187 7.76 6.44 -4.04
C LYS A 187 6.26 6.33 -3.93
N ARG A 188 5.58 7.44 -4.23
CA ARG A 188 4.12 7.51 -4.27
C ARG A 188 3.60 7.54 -5.70
N THR A 189 2.42 7.00 -5.90
CA THR A 189 1.82 6.85 -7.22
C THR A 189 0.30 6.92 -7.11
N ALA A 190 -0.35 7.64 -8.02
CA ALA A 190 -1.80 7.55 -8.22
C ALA A 190 -2.09 6.97 -9.61
N ILE A 191 -2.99 6.00 -9.66
CA ILE A 191 -3.44 5.31 -10.87
C ILE A 191 -4.95 5.40 -10.89
N VAL A 192 -5.55 5.80 -12.00
CA VAL A 192 -7.02 5.87 -12.16
C VAL A 192 -7.48 4.76 -13.11
N LYS A 193 -8.61 4.12 -12.79
CA LYS A 193 -9.27 3.20 -13.72
C LYS A 193 -10.21 3.99 -14.64
N ARG A 194 -9.92 4.02 -15.94
CA ARG A 194 -10.68 4.81 -16.94
C ARG A 194 -11.75 4.05 -17.68
N GLY A 195 -11.73 2.72 -17.66
CA GLY A 195 -12.72 1.90 -18.37
C GLY A 195 -13.08 0.63 -17.62
N ASP A 196 -14.22 0.06 -17.97
CA ASP A 196 -14.79 -1.12 -17.29
C ASP A 196 -14.10 -2.43 -17.65
N LEU A 197 -13.35 -2.45 -18.75
CA LEU A 197 -12.62 -3.64 -19.19
C LEU A 197 -11.60 -4.06 -18.13
N ALA A 198 -11.70 -5.32 -17.71
CA ALA A 198 -10.79 -6.00 -16.78
C ALA A 198 -9.43 -6.31 -17.44
N VAL A 199 -8.89 -5.34 -18.15
CA VAL A 199 -7.65 -5.43 -18.94
C VAL A 199 -6.72 -4.35 -18.41
N SER A 200 -5.42 -4.63 -18.34
CA SER A 200 -4.43 -3.68 -17.80
C SER A 200 -4.41 -2.31 -18.52
N SER A 201 -4.93 -2.24 -19.74
CA SER A 201 -5.08 -1.00 -20.53
C SER A 201 -6.09 -0.01 -19.93
N SER A 202 -6.95 -0.42 -19.00
CA SER A 202 -7.91 0.48 -18.34
C SER A 202 -7.30 1.28 -17.18
N LEU A 203 -6.05 1.00 -16.80
CA LEU A 203 -5.34 1.69 -15.72
C LEU A 203 -4.41 2.77 -16.27
N GLU A 204 -4.68 4.03 -15.89
CA GLU A 204 -3.89 5.19 -16.27
C GLU A 204 -3.03 5.66 -15.10
N LEU A 205 -1.72 5.79 -15.32
CA LEU A 205 -0.82 6.43 -14.36
C LEU A 205 -1.02 7.94 -14.41
N VAL A 206 -1.59 8.52 -13.35
CA VAL A 206 -1.82 9.97 -13.25
C VAL A 206 -0.57 10.70 -12.78
N VAL A 207 0.07 10.18 -11.73
CA VAL A 207 1.24 10.82 -11.13
C VAL A 207 2.15 9.78 -10.49
N GLN A 208 3.46 10.00 -10.62
CA GLN A 208 4.49 9.23 -9.93
C GLN A 208 5.58 10.15 -9.41
N GLN A 209 5.78 10.14 -8.09
CA GLN A 209 6.75 10.98 -7.43
C GLN A 209 7.70 10.14 -6.56
N HIS A 210 8.94 10.62 -6.47
CA HIS A 210 9.99 10.05 -5.64
C HIS A 210 10.42 11.08 -4.61
N PHE A 211 10.51 10.67 -3.36
CA PHE A 211 11.03 11.50 -2.30
C PHE A 211 12.56 11.53 -2.34
N ASN A 212 13.13 12.73 -2.38
CA ASN A 212 14.55 12.93 -2.25
C ASN A 212 14.92 13.19 -0.78
N LYS A 213 15.61 12.23 -0.17
CA LYS A 213 16.03 12.33 1.24
C LYS A 213 17.00 13.49 1.52
N SER A 214 17.75 13.95 0.52
CA SER A 214 18.72 15.04 0.74
C SER A 214 18.06 16.42 0.74
N THR A 215 16.98 16.59 -0.03
CA THR A 215 16.26 17.87 -0.11
C THR A 215 14.98 17.89 0.71
N GLY A 216 14.45 16.72 1.08
CA GLY A 216 13.14 16.61 1.74
C GLY A 216 11.96 16.79 0.78
N GLU A 217 12.19 16.77 -0.53
CA GLU A 217 11.17 17.13 -1.53
C GLU A 217 10.70 15.94 -2.37
N TRP A 218 9.45 16.03 -2.85
CA TRP A 218 8.89 15.12 -3.84
C TRP A 218 9.16 15.64 -5.24
N SER A 219 9.77 14.81 -6.08
CA SER A 219 10.02 15.13 -7.48
C SER A 219 9.28 14.16 -8.40
N GLU A 220 8.67 14.69 -9.46
CA GLU A 220 8.14 13.85 -10.52
C GLU A 220 9.28 13.26 -11.34
N ARG A 221 9.21 11.94 -11.54
CA ARG A 221 10.03 11.32 -12.58
C ARG A 221 9.19 11.21 -13.82
N ARG A 222 9.57 11.98 -14.86
CA ARG A 222 9.09 11.70 -16.21
C ARG A 222 9.36 10.22 -16.50
N PRO A 223 8.35 9.46 -16.98
CA PRO A 223 8.58 8.11 -17.48
C PRO A 223 9.70 8.20 -18.50
N SER A 224 10.83 7.54 -18.25
CA SER A 224 11.95 7.61 -19.18
C SER A 224 11.51 6.97 -20.49
N THR A 225 11.21 7.79 -21.50
CA THR A 225 10.81 7.35 -22.84
C THR A 225 11.97 6.72 -23.60
N SER A 226 13.23 6.83 -23.14
CA SER A 226 14.39 6.25 -23.82
C SER A 226 14.36 4.71 -23.87
N PRO A 227 14.22 4.11 -25.07
CA PRO A 227 14.32 2.66 -25.28
C PRO A 227 15.68 2.08 -24.89
N GLU A 228 16.73 2.91 -24.87
CA GLU A 228 18.13 2.52 -24.67
C GLU A 228 18.44 1.92 -23.29
N ARG A 229 17.68 2.28 -22.24
CA ARG A 229 17.91 1.74 -20.89
C ARG A 229 17.47 0.28 -20.75
N LYS A 230 16.47 -0.17 -21.49
CA LYS A 230 16.07 -1.60 -21.53
C LYS A 230 17.15 -2.45 -22.21
N ALA A 231 17.85 -1.92 -23.22
CA ALA A 231 18.98 -2.59 -23.88
C ALA A 231 20.19 -2.77 -22.94
N ARG A 232 20.58 -1.73 -22.18
CA ARG A 232 21.70 -1.80 -21.23
C ARG A 232 21.48 -2.76 -20.05
N LYS A 233 20.23 -2.97 -19.61
CA LYS A 233 19.92 -3.98 -18.56
C LYS A 233 20.02 -5.42 -19.09
N ARG A 234 19.67 -5.66 -20.36
CA ARG A 234 19.83 -6.96 -21.03
C ARG A 234 21.31 -7.33 -21.28
N SER A 235 22.18 -6.37 -21.57
CA SER A 235 23.61 -6.64 -21.82
C SER A 235 24.38 -7.03 -20.55
N ARG A 236 24.10 -6.39 -19.40
CA ARG A 236 24.76 -6.71 -18.12
C ARG A 236 24.38 -8.09 -17.56
N GLY A 237 23.15 -8.56 -17.79
CA GLY A 237 22.72 -9.91 -17.39
C GLY A 237 23.39 -11.04 -18.16
N ARG A 238 23.72 -10.84 -19.45
CA ARG A 238 24.43 -11.83 -20.27
C ARG A 238 25.90 -11.99 -19.87
N SER A 239 26.58 -10.90 -19.50
CA SER A 239 27.99 -10.96 -19.09
C SER A 239 28.20 -11.66 -17.74
N ALA A 240 27.29 -11.45 -16.78
CA ALA A 240 27.33 -12.12 -15.48
C ALA A 240 27.07 -13.64 -15.57
N ARG A 241 26.16 -14.09 -16.45
CA ARG A 241 25.90 -15.52 -16.69
C ARG A 241 27.09 -16.24 -17.36
N ARG A 242 27.86 -15.54 -18.21
CA ARG A 242 29.04 -16.13 -18.88
C ARG A 242 30.16 -16.44 -17.88
N ARG A 243 30.44 -15.53 -16.95
CA ARG A 243 31.47 -15.72 -15.89
C ARG A 243 31.12 -16.83 -14.88
N SER A 244 29.84 -17.06 -14.62
CA SER A 244 29.39 -18.14 -13.71
C SER A 244 29.62 -19.54 -14.31
N ARG A 245 29.35 -19.73 -15.61
CA ARG A 245 29.57 -21.03 -16.30
C ARG A 245 31.06 -21.39 -16.42
N GLU A 246 31.93 -20.39 -16.56
CA GLU A 246 33.36 -20.59 -16.70
C GLU A 246 34.03 -21.03 -15.39
N ARG A 247 33.55 -20.53 -14.24
CA ARG A 247 34.00 -20.99 -12.91
C ARG A 247 33.53 -22.42 -12.58
N SER A 248 32.35 -22.82 -13.06
CA SER A 248 31.86 -24.19 -12.87
C SER A 248 32.68 -25.21 -13.66
N ARG A 249 33.05 -24.88 -14.92
CA ARG A 249 33.90 -25.76 -15.76
C ARG A 249 35.33 -25.93 -15.25
N ARG A 250 35.90 -24.94 -14.55
CA ARG A 250 37.24 -25.07 -13.95
C ARG A 250 37.25 -25.98 -12.71
N ARG A 251 36.11 -26.15 -12.04
CA ARG A 251 35.99 -27.03 -10.87
C ARG A 251 35.79 -28.51 -11.25
N SER A 252 35.20 -28.83 -12.41
CA SER A 252 35.06 -30.24 -12.82
C SER A 252 36.32 -30.85 -13.42
N ARG A 253 37.34 -30.06 -13.79
CA ARG A 253 38.63 -30.54 -14.34
C ARG A 253 39.72 -30.77 -13.29
N ARG A 254 39.40 -30.57 -12.01
CA ARG A 254 40.32 -30.77 -10.87
C ARG A 254 39.85 -31.90 -9.94
N ARG A 255 38.98 -32.77 -10.42
CA ARG A 255 38.59 -34.03 -9.77
C ARG A 255 38.91 -35.16 -10.73
#